data_AF-A0A7C3X542-F1
#
_entry.id   AF-A0A7C3X542-F1
#
_cell.length_a   1.000
_cell.length_b   1.000
_cell.length_c   1.000
_cell.angle_alpha   90.00
_cell.angle_beta   90.00
_cell.angle_gamma   90.00
#
_symmetry.space_group_name_H-M   'P 1'
#
loop_
_entity.id
_entity.type
_entity.pdbx_description
1 polymer ?
#
loop_
_entity_poly.entity_id
_entity_poly.type
_entity_poly.pdbx_seq_one_letter_code
_entity_poly.pdbx_strand_id
1 'polypeptide(L)' 'LRAQEGVLRSDMPAWCAKTGHEFLGIEERDGEYHVFVRKRGR' A
#
# COMPACT_ATOMS: atom_id res chain seq x y z
N LEU A 1 10.93 2.35 -13.38
CA LEU A 1 10.26 1.36 -12.51
C LEU A 1 10.40 1.69 -11.00
N ARG A 2 11.55 2.14 -10.48
CA ARG A 2 11.70 2.45 -9.03
C ARG A 2 10.89 3.64 -8.46
N ALA A 3 10.38 4.53 -9.31
CA ALA A 3 9.58 5.67 -8.84
C ALA A 3 8.19 5.23 -8.33
N GLN A 4 7.58 4.23 -8.95
CA GLN A 4 6.24 3.72 -8.61
C GLN A 4 6.24 3.06 -7.23
N GLU A 5 7.25 2.24 -6.95
CA GLU A 5 7.47 1.64 -5.63
C GLU A 5 7.59 2.72 -4.54
N GLY A 6 8.39 3.76 -4.78
CA GLY A 6 8.60 4.86 -3.83
C GLY A 6 7.31 5.60 -3.50
N VAL A 7 6.48 5.88 -4.50
CA VAL A 7 5.16 6.49 -4.30
C VAL A 7 4.26 5.56 -3.48
N LEU A 8 4.15 4.28 -3.84
CA LEU A 8 3.31 3.33 -3.12
C LEU A 8 3.74 3.14 -1.66
N ARG A 9 5.05 3.07 -1.39
CA ARG A 9 5.61 2.96 -0.03
C ARG A 9 5.30 4.17 0.84
N SER A 10 5.10 5.35 0.25
CA SER A 10 4.73 6.56 1.00
C SER A 10 3.22 6.73 1.10
N ASP A 11 2.50 6.56 -0.01
CA ASP A 11 1.10 6.97 -0.13
C ASP A 11 0.15 5.95 0.50
N MET A 12 0.45 4.65 0.40
CA MET A 12 -0.42 3.59 0.94
C MET A 12 -0.48 3.60 2.47
N PRO A 13 0.63 3.71 3.22
CA PRO A 13 0.55 3.88 4.67
C PRO A 13 -0.18 5.18 5.08
N ALA A 14 0.06 6.28 4.38
CA ALA A 14 -0.58 7.56 4.66
C ALA A 14 -2.10 7.50 4.43
N TRP A 15 -2.54 6.86 3.35
CA TRP A 15 -3.95 6.63 3.06
C TRP A 15 -4.61 5.71 4.10
N CYS A 16 -3.95 4.62 4.49
CA CYS A 16 -4.45 3.72 5.54
C CYS A 16 -4.65 4.46 6.86
N ALA A 17 -3.68 5.29 7.27
CA ALA A 17 -3.79 6.10 8.49
C ALA A 17 -4.98 7.08 8.44
N LYS A 18 -5.27 7.69 7.29
CA LYS A 18 -6.40 8.63 7.11
C LYS A 18 -7.76 7.95 7.08
N THR A 19 -7.85 6.77 6.47
CA THR A 19 -9.10 6.03 6.30
C THR A 19 -9.38 5.08 7.47
N GLY A 20 -8.40 4.89 8.34
CA GLY A 20 -8.45 3.95 9.45
C GLY A 20 -8.18 2.51 9.04
N HIS A 21 -7.75 2.25 7.80
CA HIS A 21 -7.31 0.92 7.38
C HIS A 21 -5.91 0.60 7.92
N GLU A 22 -5.50 -0.65 7.76
CA GLU A 22 -4.17 -1.11 8.17
C GLU A 22 -3.38 -1.58 6.96
N PHE A 23 -2.21 -0.95 6.78
CA PHE A 23 -1.27 -1.31 5.73
C PHE A 23 -0.47 -2.55 6.14
N LEU A 24 -0.47 -3.59 5.29
CA LEU A 24 0.20 -4.86 5.56
C LEU A 24 1.52 -5.02 4.78
N GLY A 25 1.65 -4.38 3.62
CA GLY A 25 2.86 -4.43 2.82
C GLY A 25 2.64 -4.21 1.33
N ILE A 26 3.74 -4.22 0.58
CA ILE A 26 3.79 -4.14 -0.88
C ILE A 26 4.69 -5.28 -1.38
N GLU A 27 4.27 -5.96 -2.44
CA GLU A 27 5.10 -6.92 -3.18
C GLU A 27 5.16 -6.54 -4.67
N GLU A 28 6.31 -6.78 -5.30
CA GLU A 28 6.46 -6.70 -6.75
C GLU A 28 6.39 -8.11 -7.34
N ARG A 29 5.47 -8.36 -8.28
CA ARG A 29 5.31 -9.64 -8.98
C ARG A 29 5.00 -9.38 -10.44
N ASP A 30 5.73 -10.03 -11.33
CA ASP A 30 5.52 -9.96 -12.79
C ASP A 30 5.47 -8.52 -13.38
N GLY A 31 6.19 -7.57 -12.75
CA GLY A 31 6.20 -6.16 -13.14
C GLY A 31 5.03 -5.32 -12.60
N GLU A 32 4.20 -5.89 -11.73
CA GLU A 32 3.09 -5.23 -11.04
C GLU A 32 3.38 -5.09 -9.54
N TYR A 33 2.84 -4.02 -8.94
CA TYR A 33 2.90 -3.80 -7.49
C TYR A 33 1.58 -4.19 -6.84
N HIS A 34 1.62 -5.17 -5.94
CA HIS A 34 0.49 -5.61 -5.13
C HIS A 34 0.55 -4.95 -3.76
N VAL A 35 -0.46 -4.16 -3.43
CA VAL A 35 -0.59 -3.51 -2.13
C VAL A 35 -1.58 -4.29 -1.27
N PHE A 36 -1.15 -4.67 -0.06
CA PHE A 36 -1.98 -5.41 0.88
C PHE A 36 -2.49 -4.49 1.98
N VAL A 37 -3.82 -4.42 2.11
CA VAL A 37 -4.49 -3.60 3.11
C VAL A 37 -5.54 -4.44 3.83
N ARG A 38 -5.53 -4.41 5.16
CA ARG A 38 -6.64 -4.89 5.97
C ARG A 38 -7.65 -3.77 6.14
N LYS A 39 -8.84 -3.97 5.58
CA LYS A 39 -9.99 -3.09 5.84
C LYS A 39 -10.36 -3.20 7.32
N ARG A 40 -10.14 -2.14 8.10
CA ARG A 40 -10.87 -2.00 9.37
C ARG A 40 -12.32 -1.69 9.03
N GLY A 41 -13.19 -2.66 9.32
CA GLY A 41 -14.63 -2.48 9.36
C GLY A 41 -15.11 -2.30 10.79
N ARG A 42 -16.37 -1.91 10.92
CA ARG A 42 -17.14 -2.19 12.14
C ARG A 42 -17.38 -3.69 12.27
#